data_AF-A0A968G1G0-F1
#
_entry.id   AF-A0A968G1G0-F1
#
_cell.length_a   1.000
_cell.length_b   1.000
_cell.length_c   1.000
_cell.angle_alpha   90.00
_cell.angle_beta   90.00
_cell.angle_gamma   90.00
#
_symmetry.space_group_name_H-M   'P 1'
#
loop_
_entity.id
_entity.type
_entity.pdbx_description
1 polymer ?
#
loop_
_entity_poly.entity_id
_entity_poly.type
_entity_poly.pdbx_seq_one_letter_code
_entity_poly.pdbx_strand_id
1 'polypeptide(L)'
;MRFSKAMVWAGVLAGWLALAPVTGWADVPQESDCKNKNSLDERNFCLAMINDHGEAKNRYKNKDHSSYYCSLIRDRDKQNLCQAIIDSDSNRCALIGDKNMEKECRSKTGS
;
A
#
# COMPACT_ATOMS: atom_id res chain seq x y z
N MET A 1 -22.05 29.46 -10.70
CA MET A 1 -22.63 29.66 -9.36
C MET A 1 -21.49 29.84 -8.37
N ARG A 2 -21.30 31.07 -7.87
CA ARG A 2 -20.27 31.45 -6.90
C ARG A 2 -20.98 31.69 -5.57
N PHE A 3 -20.71 30.88 -4.56
CA PHE A 3 -21.22 31.12 -3.21
C PHE A 3 -20.20 31.94 -2.43
N SER A 4 -20.47 33.24 -2.33
CA SER A 4 -19.84 34.14 -1.37
C SER A 4 -20.30 33.74 0.04
N LYS A 5 -19.37 33.39 0.92
CA LYS A 5 -19.62 33.31 2.36
C LYS A 5 -18.95 34.51 3.04
N ALA A 6 -19.78 35.29 3.72
CA ALA A 6 -19.44 36.50 4.41
C ALA A 6 -18.37 36.27 5.48
N MET A 7 -17.39 37.17 5.50
CA MET A 7 -16.31 37.25 6.46
C MET A 7 -16.80 38.09 7.65
N VAL A 8 -17.20 37.45 8.74
CA VAL A 8 -17.47 38.13 10.02
C VAL A 8 -16.16 38.13 10.80
N TRP A 9 -15.57 39.31 10.95
CA TRP A 9 -14.41 39.56 11.81
C TRP A 9 -14.90 39.89 13.22
N ALA A 10 -14.57 39.07 14.20
CA ALA A 10 -14.55 39.42 15.60
C ALA A 10 -13.19 38.98 16.16
N GLY A 11 -12.33 39.96 16.44
CA GLY A 11 -10.98 39.74 16.90
C GLY A 11 -10.91 39.22 18.33
N VAL A 12 -9.99 38.29 18.57
CA VAL A 12 -9.31 38.12 19.86
C VAL A 12 -7.83 37.94 19.56
N LEU A 13 -7.05 38.94 19.93
CA LEU A 13 -5.59 38.91 19.97
C LEU A 13 -5.18 38.24 21.28
N ALA A 14 -4.74 36.99 21.24
CA ALA A 14 -3.79 36.41 22.20
C ALA A 14 -3.43 34.97 21.80
N GLY A 15 -2.14 34.71 21.63
CA GLY A 15 -1.60 33.36 21.63
C GLY A 15 -1.41 32.75 20.25
N TRP A 16 -0.30 33.10 19.59
CA TRP A 16 0.37 32.19 18.67
C TRP A 16 0.98 31.03 19.48
N LEU A 17 0.15 30.15 20.03
CA LEU A 17 0.54 28.75 20.15
C LEU A 17 0.23 28.15 18.79
N ALA A 18 1.28 27.96 18.00
CA ALA A 18 1.23 27.27 16.73
C ALA A 18 0.75 25.83 16.95
N LEU A 19 -0.57 25.63 16.93
CA LEU A 19 -1.15 24.37 16.52
C LEU A 19 -0.87 24.26 15.01
N ALA A 20 0.37 23.85 14.68
CA ALA A 20 0.60 23.27 13.37
C ALA A 20 -0.42 22.12 13.25
N PRO A 21 -1.25 22.08 12.20
CA PRO A 21 -2.06 20.90 11.97
C PRO A 21 -1.07 19.75 11.82
N VAL A 22 -1.11 18.80 12.75
CA VAL A 22 -0.38 17.53 12.64
C VAL A 22 -1.04 16.80 11.48
N THR A 23 -0.69 17.16 10.24
CA THR A 23 -0.98 16.34 9.07
C THR A 23 0.03 15.20 9.07
N GLY A 24 -0.09 14.33 10.07
CA GLY A 24 0.58 13.04 10.10
C GLY A 24 -0.11 12.12 9.11
N TRP A 25 0.21 12.28 7.83
CA TRP A 25 0.04 11.20 6.87
C TRP A 25 1.39 10.51 6.81
N ALA A 26 1.51 9.39 7.53
CA ALA A 26 2.63 8.48 7.38
C ALA A 26 2.79 8.15 5.88
N ASP A 27 4.03 8.11 5.38
CA ASP A 27 4.36 7.92 3.97
C ASP A 27 3.80 6.58 3.44
N VAL A 28 2.56 6.59 2.94
CA VAL A 28 1.98 5.46 2.21
C VAL A 28 2.70 5.39 0.86
N PRO A 29 3.30 4.25 0.49
CA PRO A 29 3.97 4.09 -0.80
C PRO A 29 3.01 4.44 -1.93
N GLN A 30 3.39 5.38 -2.80
CA GLN A 30 2.57 5.78 -3.93
C GLN A 30 2.92 4.93 -5.15
N GLU A 31 1.99 4.75 -6.10
CA GLU A 31 2.23 4.00 -7.34
C GLU A 31 3.50 4.45 -8.11
N SER A 32 3.87 5.74 -7.98
CA SER A 32 5.10 6.31 -8.54
C SER A 32 6.37 5.60 -8.08
N ASP A 33 6.39 5.08 -6.85
CA ASP A 33 7.58 4.47 -6.24
C ASP A 33 7.90 3.11 -6.86
N CYS A 34 6.90 2.47 -7.45
CA CYS A 34 7.04 1.18 -8.14
C CYS A 34 7.42 1.32 -9.61
N LYS A 35 7.42 2.54 -10.17
CA LYS A 35 7.61 2.77 -11.63
C LYS A 35 8.98 2.34 -12.16
N ASN A 36 10.03 2.46 -11.34
CA ASN A 36 11.42 2.27 -11.76
C ASN A 36 12.04 0.95 -11.24
N LYS A 37 11.24 -0.11 -11.07
CA LYS A 37 11.77 -1.43 -10.70
C LYS A 37 12.46 -2.12 -11.87
N ASN A 38 13.44 -2.98 -11.56
CA ASN A 38 14.33 -3.58 -12.56
C ASN A 38 13.66 -4.70 -13.37
N SER A 39 12.53 -5.22 -12.87
CA SER A 39 11.73 -6.23 -13.55
C SER A 39 10.22 -6.00 -13.37
N LEU A 40 9.43 -6.58 -14.28
CA LEU A 40 7.97 -6.56 -14.18
C LEU A 40 7.48 -7.24 -12.89
N ASP A 41 8.13 -8.35 -12.49
CA ASP A 41 7.80 -9.07 -11.26
C ASP A 41 8.05 -8.22 -10.02
N GLU A 42 9.17 -7.49 -9.95
CA GLU A 42 9.44 -6.54 -8.86
C GLU A 42 8.45 -5.37 -8.86
N ARG A 43 8.09 -4.86 -10.04
CA ARG A 43 7.09 -3.80 -10.17
C ARG A 43 5.75 -4.27 -9.64
N ASN A 44 5.29 -5.44 -10.08
CA ASN A 44 4.01 -6.00 -9.65
C ASN A 44 4.01 -6.34 -8.16
N PHE A 45 5.10 -6.93 -7.64
CA PHE A 45 5.25 -7.15 -6.20
C PHE A 45 5.13 -5.83 -5.42
N CYS A 46 5.80 -4.77 -5.87
CA CYS A 46 5.73 -3.44 -5.25
C CYS A 46 4.29 -2.89 -5.25
N LEU A 47 3.61 -2.96 -6.39
CA LEU A 47 2.22 -2.51 -6.52
C LEU A 47 1.27 -3.31 -5.62
N ALA A 48 1.53 -4.61 -5.46
CA ALA A 48 0.73 -5.45 -4.59
C ALA A 48 0.77 -5.00 -3.12
N MET A 49 1.88 -4.39 -2.69
CA MET A 49 2.09 -3.91 -1.32
C MET A 49 1.56 -2.49 -1.07
N ILE A 50 1.07 -1.80 -2.10
CA ILE A 50 0.45 -0.49 -1.93
C ILE A 50 -0.90 -0.68 -1.24
N ASN A 51 -1.02 -0.20 0.00
CA ASN A 51 -2.30 -0.08 0.67
C ASN A 51 -3.05 1.09 0.04
N ASP A 52 -3.92 0.81 -0.92
CA ASP A 52 -4.78 1.85 -1.48
C ASP A 52 -5.80 2.29 -0.42
N HIS A 53 -5.50 3.41 0.25
CA HIS A 53 -6.44 4.15 1.10
C HIS A 53 -7.44 5.00 0.27
N GLY A 54 -7.43 4.88 -1.06
CA GLY A 54 -8.30 5.60 -1.97
C GLY A 54 -9.69 4.96 -2.10
N GLU A 55 -10.72 5.76 -1.85
CA GLU A 55 -12.14 5.37 -1.94
C GLU A 55 -12.44 4.48 -3.16
N ALA A 56 -12.94 3.28 -2.89
CA ALA A 56 -13.30 2.30 -3.90
C ALA A 56 -14.28 2.88 -4.92
N LYS A 57 -13.84 3.07 -6.16
CA LYS A 57 -14.65 3.74 -7.19
C LYS A 57 -15.72 2.84 -7.85
N ASN A 58 -15.66 1.50 -7.70
CA ASN A 58 -16.78 0.56 -7.92
C ASN A 58 -16.43 -0.92 -7.60
N ARG A 59 -17.46 -1.80 -7.59
CA ARG A 59 -17.41 -3.26 -7.34
C ARG A 59 -16.56 -4.09 -8.32
N TYR A 60 -16.25 -3.57 -9.52
CA TYR A 60 -15.34 -4.20 -10.49
C TYR A 60 -13.87 -3.77 -10.30
N LYS A 61 -13.62 -2.69 -9.55
CA LYS A 61 -12.31 -2.05 -9.46
C LYS A 61 -11.51 -2.37 -8.19
N ASN A 62 -12.15 -2.75 -7.09
CA ASN A 62 -11.45 -3.07 -5.84
C ASN A 62 -11.98 -4.37 -5.25
N LYS A 63 -11.60 -5.52 -5.81
CA LYS A 63 -11.71 -6.74 -5.00
C LYS A 63 -10.40 -7.23 -4.42
N ASP A 64 -9.28 -7.08 -5.10
CA ASP A 64 -7.98 -7.33 -4.47
C ASP A 64 -6.88 -6.65 -5.30
N HIS A 65 -6.62 -5.35 -5.08
CA HIS A 65 -5.50 -4.65 -5.75
C HIS A 65 -4.22 -5.48 -5.63
N SER A 66 -3.96 -5.94 -4.41
CA SER A 66 -2.83 -6.78 -4.07
C SER A 66 -2.83 -8.14 -4.76
N SER A 67 -3.93 -8.91 -4.69
CA SER A 67 -4.00 -10.23 -5.31
C SER A 67 -3.90 -10.16 -6.84
N TYR A 68 -4.49 -9.13 -7.46
CA TYR A 68 -4.34 -8.88 -8.89
C TYR A 68 -2.86 -8.74 -9.28
N TYR A 69 -2.10 -7.88 -8.61
CA TYR A 69 -0.68 -7.72 -8.95
C TYR A 69 0.15 -8.95 -8.59
N CYS A 70 -0.13 -9.65 -7.48
CA CYS A 70 0.51 -10.93 -7.20
C CYS A 70 0.27 -11.95 -8.34
N SER A 71 -0.92 -11.98 -8.93
CA SER A 71 -1.24 -12.88 -10.05
C SER A 71 -0.45 -12.59 -11.34
N LEU A 72 0.06 -11.36 -11.51
CA LEU A 72 0.84 -10.95 -12.67
C LEU A 72 2.35 -11.27 -12.56
N ILE A 73 2.81 -11.70 -11.38
CA ILE A 73 4.20 -12.12 -11.15
C ILE A 73 4.44 -13.47 -11.85
N ARG A 74 5.49 -13.55 -12.66
CA ARG A 74 5.81 -14.75 -13.46
C ARG A 74 6.73 -15.72 -12.73
N ASP A 75 7.64 -15.22 -11.91
CA ASP A 75 8.44 -16.03 -11.02
C ASP A 75 7.56 -16.68 -9.94
N ARG A 76 7.56 -18.02 -9.89
CA ARG A 76 6.66 -18.79 -9.01
C ARG A 76 6.96 -18.54 -7.53
N ASP A 77 8.23 -18.45 -7.17
CA ASP A 77 8.64 -18.26 -5.78
C ASP A 77 8.23 -16.87 -5.29
N LYS A 78 8.46 -15.82 -6.10
CA LYS A 78 7.99 -14.46 -5.81
C LYS A 78 6.46 -14.36 -5.77
N GLN A 79 5.76 -15.08 -6.66
CA GLN A 79 4.29 -15.11 -6.65
C GLN A 79 3.76 -15.74 -5.34
N ASN A 80 4.33 -16.87 -4.92
CA ASN A 80 3.97 -17.52 -3.66
C ASN A 80 4.29 -16.63 -2.45
N LEU A 81 5.46 -15.97 -2.44
CA LEU A 81 5.81 -14.99 -1.42
C LEU A 81 4.79 -13.84 -1.36
N CYS A 82 4.43 -13.26 -2.50
CA CYS A 82 3.46 -12.17 -2.59
C CYS A 82 2.11 -12.59 -2.01
N GLN A 83 1.58 -13.75 -2.45
CA GLN A 83 0.30 -14.26 -1.98
C GLN A 83 0.34 -14.63 -0.48
N ALA A 84 1.43 -15.23 0.00
CA ALA A 84 1.59 -15.55 1.42
C ALA A 84 1.54 -14.30 2.31
N ILE A 85 2.20 -13.21 1.89
CA ILE A 85 2.19 -11.93 2.63
C ILE A 85 0.80 -11.31 2.64
N ILE A 86 0.14 -11.23 1.47
CA ILE A 86 -1.19 -10.61 1.35
C ILE A 86 -2.26 -11.40 2.09
N ASP A 87 -2.25 -12.73 1.99
CA ASP A 87 -3.20 -13.61 2.66
C ASP A 87 -2.83 -13.84 4.14
N SER A 88 -1.64 -13.40 4.57
CA SER A 88 -1.02 -13.75 5.86
C SER A 88 -1.00 -15.27 6.12
N ASP A 89 -0.82 -16.07 5.06
CA ASP A 89 -0.84 -17.53 5.10
C ASP A 89 0.57 -18.11 4.96
N SER A 90 1.15 -18.49 6.08
CA SER A 90 2.49 -19.06 6.14
C SER A 90 2.60 -20.46 5.53
N ASN A 91 1.48 -21.17 5.29
CA ASN A 91 1.52 -22.49 4.64
C ASN A 91 1.99 -22.36 3.19
N ARG A 92 1.66 -21.25 2.53
CA ARG A 92 2.11 -20.96 1.16
C ARG A 92 3.63 -20.80 1.05
N CYS A 93 4.32 -20.43 2.14
CA CYS A 93 5.78 -20.34 2.15
C CYS A 93 6.44 -21.70 1.84
N ALA A 94 5.79 -22.82 2.15
CA ALA A 94 6.31 -24.15 1.83
C ALA A 94 6.33 -24.47 0.32
N LEU A 95 5.66 -23.65 -0.51
CA LEU A 95 5.65 -23.79 -1.97
C LEU A 95 6.83 -23.07 -2.65
N ILE A 96 7.65 -22.35 -1.88
CA ILE A 96 8.82 -21.62 -2.37
C ILE A 96 10.03 -22.57 -2.44
N GLY A 97 10.63 -22.68 -3.62
CA GLY A 97 11.80 -23.53 -3.85
C GLY A 97 13.08 -22.95 -3.26
N ASP A 98 13.27 -21.63 -3.40
CA ASP A 98 14.42 -20.92 -2.82
C ASP A 98 14.34 -20.85 -1.29
N LYS A 99 15.37 -21.37 -0.61
CA LYS A 99 15.38 -21.49 0.86
C LYS A 99 15.55 -20.17 1.59
N ASN A 100 16.21 -19.18 0.97
CA ASN A 100 16.35 -17.87 1.58
C ASN A 100 15.01 -17.12 1.48
N MET A 101 14.34 -17.21 0.35
CA MET A 101 13.02 -16.61 0.12
C MET A 101 11.93 -17.28 0.96
N GLU A 102 11.97 -18.61 1.13
CA GLU A 102 11.08 -19.33 2.04
C GLU A 102 11.22 -18.79 3.48
N LYS A 103 12.47 -18.60 3.95
CA LYS A 103 12.74 -18.08 5.29
C LYS A 103 12.24 -16.64 5.45
N GLU A 104 12.42 -15.81 4.44
CA GLU A 104 11.87 -14.45 4.40
C GLU A 104 10.33 -14.47 4.47
N CYS A 105 9.69 -15.35 3.68
CA CYS A 105 8.24 -15.52 3.67
C CYS A 105 7.70 -15.83 5.07
N ARG A 106 8.29 -16.82 5.76
CA ARG A 106 7.90 -17.22 7.12
C ARG A 106 8.05 -16.08 8.13
N SER A 107 9.16 -15.35 8.05
CA SER A 107 9.41 -14.16 8.87
C SER A 107 8.33 -13.08 8.69
N LYS A 108 7.91 -12.83 7.44
CA LYS A 108 6.88 -11.82 7.14
C LYS A 108 5.45 -12.26 7.47
N THR A 109 5.19 -13.56 7.55
CA THR A 109 3.85 -14.13 7.82
C THR A 109 3.68 -14.64 9.25
N GLY A 110 4.72 -14.52 10.09
CA GLY A 110 4.65 -14.86 11.52
C GLY A 110 4.76 -16.35 11.83
N SER A 111 5.63 -17.08 11.12
CA SER A 111 5.92 -18.52 11.36
C SER A 111 7.40 -18.84 11.51
#